data_AF-A0A3B8V639-F1
#
_entry.id   AF-A0A3B8V639-F1
#
_cell.length_a   1.000
_cell.length_b   1.000
_cell.length_c   1.000
_cell.angle_alpha   90.00
_cell.angle_beta   90.00
_cell.angle_gamma   90.00
#
_symmetry.space_group_name_H-M   'P 1'
#
loop_
_entity.id
_entity.type
_entity.pdbx_description
1 polymer ?
#
loop_
_entity_poly.entity_id
_entity_poly.type
_entity_poly.pdbx_seq_one_letter_code
_entity_poly.pdbx_strand_id
1 'polypeptide(L)'
;MKILLVNSVCGKGSTGKICGALAEIAEKNGDKTLIAYGRGAAAEKYAERAVKIDTDGEVRLNGIKARVFDNEGFNAKAATKRLLHLIEN
;
A
#
# COMPACT_ATOMS: atom_id res chain seq x y z
N MET A 1 -12.51 -7.85 -13.07
CA MET A 1 -11.46 -6.84 -13.38
C MET A 1 -10.28 -7.00 -12.41
N LYS A 2 -9.13 -6.37 -12.67
CA LYS A 2 -8.02 -6.28 -11.70
C LYS A 2 -8.09 -4.91 -11.00
N ILE A 3 -8.10 -4.88 -9.66
CA ILE A 3 -8.22 -3.66 -8.85
C ILE A 3 -7.04 -3.55 -7.89
N LEU A 4 -6.29 -2.45 -8.00
CA LEU A 4 -5.26 -2.08 -7.03
C LEU A 4 -5.85 -1.09 -6.02
N LEU A 5 -5.81 -1.45 -4.75
CA LEU A 5 -6.17 -0.58 -3.63
C LEU A 5 -4.89 -0.07 -2.98
N VAL A 6 -4.77 1.26 -2.84
CA VAL A 6 -3.60 1.90 -2.22
C VAL A 6 -4.04 2.61 -0.94
N ASN A 7 -3.41 2.27 0.19
CA ASN A 7 -3.71 2.94 1.47
C ASN A 7 -2.47 2.99 2.38
N SER A 8 -2.52 3.77 3.47
CA SER A 8 -1.43 3.78 4.45
C SER A 8 -1.35 2.50 5.28
N VAL A 9 -2.47 1.85 5.59
CA VAL A 9 -2.55 0.65 6.43
C VAL A 9 -3.49 -0.39 5.82
N CYS A 10 -3.28 -1.68 6.13
CA CYS A 10 -4.11 -2.76 5.60
C CYS A 10 -4.87 -3.48 6.73
N GLY A 11 -6.21 -3.38 6.72
CA GLY A 11 -7.09 -4.04 7.69
C GLY A 11 -7.04 -3.55 9.13
N LYS A 12 -6.35 -2.44 9.40
CA LYS A 12 -6.21 -1.83 10.72
C LYS A 12 -6.60 -0.35 10.69
N GLY A 13 -7.05 0.18 11.82
CA GLY A 13 -7.62 1.53 11.89
C GLY A 13 -8.87 1.70 11.01
N SER A 14 -9.36 2.93 10.85
CA SER A 14 -10.58 3.17 10.08
C SER A 14 -10.35 2.97 8.59
N THR A 15 -9.35 3.64 8.00
CA THR A 15 -9.11 3.60 6.54
C THR A 15 -8.63 2.22 6.09
N GLY A 16 -7.83 1.51 6.88
CA GLY A 16 -7.41 0.16 6.55
C GLY A 16 -8.54 -0.86 6.59
N LYS A 17 -9.49 -0.71 7.52
CA LYS A 17 -10.71 -1.54 7.55
C LYS A 17 -11.60 -1.26 6.34
N ILE A 18 -11.79 0.02 5.98
CA ILE A 18 -12.56 0.42 4.78
C ILE A 18 -11.91 -0.15 3.51
N CYS A 19 -10.60 0.03 3.34
CA CYS A 19 -9.86 -0.50 2.19
C CYS A 19 -10.00 -2.03 2.06
N GLY A 20 -9.86 -2.75 3.17
CA GLY A 20 -10.06 -4.20 3.18
C GLY A 20 -11.51 -4.62 2.88
N ALA A 21 -12.51 -3.90 3.40
CA ALA A 21 -13.91 -4.17 3.08
C ALA A 21 -14.23 -3.94 1.60
N LEU A 22 -13.66 -2.90 0.98
CA LEU A 22 -13.76 -2.67 -0.47
C LEU A 22 -13.14 -3.81 -1.26
N ALA A 23 -12.00 -4.34 -0.82
CA ALA A 23 -11.37 -5.51 -1.44
C ALA A 23 -12.30 -6.74 -1.38
N GLU A 24 -12.89 -7.01 -0.21
CA GLU A 24 -13.82 -8.12 -0.02
C GLU A 24 -15.08 -7.98 -0.90
N ILE A 25 -15.64 -6.77 -1.02
CA ILE A 25 -16.81 -6.51 -1.87
C ILE A 25 -16.47 -6.73 -3.34
N ALA A 26 -15.32 -6.22 -3.81
CA ALA A 26 -14.86 -6.41 -5.18
C ALA A 26 -14.66 -7.90 -5.52
N GLU A 27 -14.02 -8.66 -4.64
CA GLU A 27 -13.82 -10.10 -4.86
C GLU A 27 -15.12 -10.89 -4.87
N LYS A 28 -16.10 -10.53 -4.03
CA LYS A 28 -17.44 -11.12 -4.07
C LYS A 28 -18.13 -10.88 -5.42
N ASN A 29 -17.81 -9.79 -6.10
CA ASN A 29 -18.30 -9.49 -7.44
C ASN A 29 -17.47 -10.16 -8.55
N GLY A 30 -16.47 -10.98 -8.21
CA GLY A 30 -15.62 -11.69 -9.18
C GLY A 30 -14.38 -10.91 -9.63
N ASP A 31 -14.06 -9.77 -8.99
CA ASP A 31 -12.83 -9.03 -9.27
C ASP A 31 -11.61 -9.63 -8.56
N LYS A 32 -10.41 -9.41 -9.11
CA LYS A 32 -9.14 -9.72 -8.45
C LYS A 32 -8.59 -8.46 -7.80
N THR A 33 -8.21 -8.54 -6.53
CA THR A 33 -7.72 -7.38 -5.79
C THR A 33 -6.30 -7.56 -5.27
N LEU A 34 -5.59 -6.44 -5.15
CA LEU A 34 -4.30 -6.35 -4.46
C LEU A 34 -4.32 -5.07 -3.59
N ILE A 35 -3.86 -5.17 -2.35
CA ILE A 35 -3.78 -4.04 -1.42
C ILE A 35 -2.31 -3.63 -1.25
N ALA A 36 -1.91 -2.50 -1.85
CA ALA A 36 -0.62 -1.87 -1.60
C ALA A 36 -0.70 -0.97 -0.36
N TYR A 37 0.17 -1.20 0.63
CA TYR A 37 0.18 -0.44 1.88
C TYR A 37 1.56 -0.04 2.38
N GLY A 38 1.65 1.04 3.17
CA GLY A 38 2.93 1.65 3.57
C GLY A 38 3.34 1.49 5.04
N ARG A 39 2.40 1.37 5.99
CA ARG A 39 2.68 1.45 7.43
C ARG A 39 2.21 0.24 8.21
N GLY A 40 2.98 -0.13 9.23
CA GLY A 40 2.69 -1.24 10.14
C GLY A 40 2.70 -2.59 9.44
N ALA A 41 1.94 -3.54 9.99
CA ALA A 41 1.69 -4.86 9.41
C ALA A 41 0.23 -4.96 8.99
N ALA A 42 -0.05 -5.68 7.90
CA ALA A 42 -1.41 -6.00 7.49
C ALA A 42 -2.15 -6.78 8.59
N ALA A 43 -3.49 -6.75 8.55
CA ALA A 43 -4.28 -7.74 9.27
C ALA A 43 -4.10 -9.10 8.60
N GLU A 44 -3.99 -10.16 9.40
CA GLU A 44 -3.69 -11.52 8.94
C GLU A 44 -4.63 -12.00 7.83
N LYS A 45 -5.93 -11.69 7.93
CA LYS A 45 -6.93 -12.01 6.91
C LYS A 45 -6.67 -11.45 5.51
N TYR A 46 -5.80 -10.46 5.37
CA TYR A 46 -5.44 -9.85 4.09
C TYR A 46 -3.99 -10.16 3.66
N ALA A 47 -3.24 -10.95 4.43
CA ALA A 47 -1.81 -11.18 4.20
C ALA A 47 -1.51 -11.69 2.78
N GLU A 48 -2.31 -12.63 2.27
CA GLU A 48 -2.16 -13.24 0.94
C GLU A 48 -2.35 -12.28 -0.23
N ARG A 49 -2.98 -11.12 0.01
CA ARG A 49 -3.33 -10.13 -1.03
C ARG A 49 -2.89 -8.72 -0.68
N ALA A 50 -1.95 -8.59 0.25
CA ALA A 50 -1.42 -7.31 0.68
C ALA A 50 0.09 -7.25 0.41
N VAL A 51 0.52 -6.15 -0.20
CA VAL A 51 1.94 -5.88 -0.45
C VAL A 51 2.36 -4.63 0.32
N LYS A 52 3.40 -4.77 1.15
CA LYS A 52 4.02 -3.61 1.81
C LYS A 52 5.00 -2.96 0.84
N ILE A 53 4.75 -1.70 0.46
CA ILE A 53 5.53 -1.02 -0.60
C ILE A 53 6.87 -0.45 -0.11
N ASP A 54 6.90 -0.08 1.18
CA ASP A 54 8.04 0.54 1.84
C ASP A 54 8.41 -0.21 3.11
N THR A 55 9.70 -0.25 3.42
CA THR A 55 10.18 -0.57 4.77
C THR A 55 10.08 0.64 5.69
N ASP A 56 10.05 0.40 7.01
CA ASP A 56 10.01 1.49 7.99
C ASP A 56 11.24 2.41 7.89
N GLY A 57 12.39 1.86 7.47
CA GLY A 57 13.60 2.63 7.18
C GLY A 57 13.47 3.55 5.97
N GLU A 58 12.89 3.05 4.86
CA GLU A 58 12.60 3.87 3.67
C GLU A 58 11.62 4.99 3.98
N VAL A 59 10.58 4.74 4.76
CA VAL A 59 9.63 5.77 5.20
C VAL A 59 10.32 6.86 6.01
N ARG A 60 11.19 6.48 6.97
CA ARG A 60 11.96 7.46 7.77
C ARG A 60 12.90 8.28 6.90
N LEU A 61 13.63 7.64 5.98
CA LEU A 61 14.52 8.32 5.05
C LEU A 61 13.75 9.32 4.15
N ASN A 62 12.59 8.92 3.66
CA ASN A 62 11.72 9.80 2.86
C ASN A 62 11.26 11.01 3.67
N GLY A 63 10.94 10.83 4.95
CA GLY A 63 10.60 11.92 5.87
C GLY A 63 11.76 12.89 6.11
N ILE A 64 12.98 12.39 6.28
CA ILE A 64 14.18 13.23 6.42
C ILE A 64 14.41 14.04 5.14
N LYS A 65 14.38 13.38 3.98
CA LYS A 65 14.54 14.06 2.68
C LYS A 65 13.47 15.13 2.47
N ALA A 66 12.22 14.84 2.80
CA ALA A 66 11.12 15.80 2.71
C ALA A 66 11.38 17.05 3.56
N ARG A 67 11.96 16.92 4.75
CA ARG A 67 12.30 18.07 5.61
C ARG A 67 13.51 18.87 5.12
N VAL A 68 14.51 18.20 4.57
CA VAL A 68 15.74 18.85 4.08
C VAL A 68 15.51 19.57 2.75
N PHE A 69 14.74 18.97 1.85
CA PHE A 69 14.55 19.45 0.48
C PHE A 69 13.17 20.06 0.22
N ASP A 70 12.30 20.14 1.24
CA ASP A 70 10.91 20.60 1.14
C ASP A 70 10.12 19.91 -0.01
N ASN A 71 10.39 18.61 -0.18
CA ASN A 71 9.90 17.82 -1.33
C ASN A 71 9.04 16.63 -0.89
N GLU A 72 8.17 16.85 0.10
CA GLU A 72 7.26 15.81 0.57
C GLU A 72 6.47 15.18 -0.60
N GLY A 73 6.36 13.85 -0.59
CA GLY A 73 5.71 13.08 -1.66
C GLY A 73 6.61 12.66 -2.83
N PHE A 74 7.79 13.27 -3.03
CA PHE A 74 8.63 12.98 -4.22
C PHE A 74 9.76 11.96 -4.00
N ASN A 75 9.96 11.49 -2.76
CA ASN A 75 11.14 10.70 -2.39
C ASN A 75 11.00 9.17 -2.60
N ALA A 76 9.78 8.64 -2.66
CA ALA A 76 9.52 7.20 -2.70
C ALA A 76 9.69 6.53 -4.09
N LYS A 77 10.51 7.09 -4.98
CA LYS A 77 10.62 6.65 -6.39
C LYS A 77 10.96 5.16 -6.55
N ALA A 78 11.86 4.63 -5.72
CA ALA A 78 12.27 3.22 -5.79
C ALA A 78 11.11 2.28 -5.44
N ALA A 79 10.37 2.60 -4.38
CA ALA A 79 9.20 1.84 -3.97
C ALA A 79 8.07 1.91 -4.99
N THR A 80 7.82 3.08 -5.55
CA THR A 80 6.86 3.25 -6.64
C THR A 80 7.23 2.35 -7.83
N LYS A 81 8.51 2.31 -8.24
CA LYS A 81 8.96 1.43 -9.32
C LYS A 81 8.77 -0.06 -9.00
N ARG A 82 9.06 -0.50 -7.76
CA ARG A 82 8.81 -1.89 -7.33
C ARG A 82 7.33 -2.24 -7.39
N LEU A 83 6.45 -1.33 -6.94
CA LEU A 83 5.00 -1.52 -7.03
C LEU A 83 4.53 -1.62 -8.48
N LEU A 84 4.99 -0.71 -9.36
CA LEU A 84 4.65 -0.74 -10.79
C LEU A 84 5.06 -2.06 -11.43
N HIS A 85 6.30 -2.51 -11.19
CA HIS A 85 6.76 -3.81 -11.69
C HIS A 85 5.89 -4.97 -11.19
N LEU A 86 5.42 -4.92 -9.94
CA LEU A 86 4.57 -5.98 -9.39
C LEU A 86 3.17 -6.01 -10.00
N ILE A 87 2.59 -4.87 -10.37
CA ILE A 87 1.22 -4.79 -10.90
C ILE A 87 1.12 -4.88 -12.42
N GLU A 88 2.21 -4.62 -13.14
CA GLU A 88 2.30 -4.76 -14.59
C GLU A 88 2.46 -6.22 -15.04
N ASN A 89 2.98 -7.08 -14.16
CA ASN A 89 3.07 -8.53 -14.36
C ASN A 89 1.77 -9.25 -13.91
#